data_AF-A0A925WL39-F1
#
_entry.id   AF-A0A925WL39-F1
#
_cell.length_a   1.000
_cell.length_b   1.000
_cell.length_c   1.000
_cell.angle_alpha   90.00
_cell.angle_beta   90.00
_cell.angle_gamma   90.00
#
_symmetry.space_group_name_H-M   'P 1'
#
loop_
_entity.id
_entity.type
_entity.pdbx_description
1 polymer ?
#
loop_
_entity_poly.entity_id
_entity_poly.type
_entity_poly.pdbx_seq_one_letter_code
_entity_poly.pdbx_strand_id
1 'polypeptide(L)'
;LVSTTYAVSDQATFDLGATVASGAAATATVTMAVEGVPSATIYTTTVRDVQDGCLPPSFATATSETSANTTTTGDEVEIRSPFGDFVNPDFTPTEDDVVVIGARDTSKERQATPGVIFAECDEYPNSEPGLVYDTDVVTLFWSWYAKTPEQVQDHIDNAIYEIGVFDSQPFQQPVIVSDIQLRDGDYWVFYTITLGNVKPAGYPVEFKLSWERAISDGYADFGPGTANERVNSTCTFVVTPNPEGKTVRYTFP
;
A
#
# COMPACT_ATOMS: atom_id res chain seq x y z
N LEU A 1 32.54 -11.51 21.62
CA LEU A 1 31.53 -12.17 22.49
C LEU A 1 31.75 -11.71 23.92
N VAL A 2 31.13 -10.61 24.30
CA VAL A 2 31.09 -10.17 25.71
C VAL A 2 29.85 -10.85 26.31
N SER A 3 30.08 -11.92 27.08
CA SER A 3 29.05 -12.59 27.87
C SER A 3 28.94 -11.89 29.22
N THR A 4 28.31 -10.73 29.24
CA THR A 4 27.91 -10.07 30.48
C THR A 4 26.40 -9.88 30.44
N THR A 5 25.75 -10.26 31.53
CA THR A 5 24.32 -9.99 31.73
C THR A 5 24.14 -8.49 31.89
N TYR A 6 23.44 -7.85 30.96
CA TYR A 6 23.03 -6.45 31.07
C TYR A 6 21.59 -6.39 31.54
N ALA A 7 21.31 -5.52 32.51
CA ALA A 7 19.97 -5.20 32.96
C ALA A 7 19.83 -3.68 32.96
N VAL A 8 18.86 -3.19 32.19
CA VAL A 8 18.52 -1.77 32.08
C VAL A 8 17.02 -1.63 32.33
N SER A 9 16.62 -0.45 32.80
CA SER A 9 15.21 -0.07 32.87
C SER A 9 14.98 1.10 31.93
N ASP A 10 13.80 1.18 31.36
CA ASP A 10 13.37 2.31 30.56
C ASP A 10 11.97 2.73 31.00
N GLN A 11 11.63 4.00 30.76
CA GLN A 11 10.33 4.57 31.06
C GLN A 11 9.70 5.07 29.77
N ALA A 12 8.83 4.25 29.18
CA ALA A 12 7.99 4.70 28.08
C ALA A 12 6.97 5.71 28.62
N THR A 13 6.91 6.88 27.99
CA THR A 13 5.84 7.85 28.24
C THR A 13 4.71 7.53 27.28
N PHE A 14 3.46 7.57 27.73
CA PHE A 14 2.33 7.44 26.82
C PHE A 14 2.30 8.62 25.84
N ASP A 15 1.97 8.32 24.59
CA ASP A 15 1.83 9.34 23.56
C ASP A 15 0.84 10.43 23.99
N LEU A 16 1.17 11.68 23.65
CA LEU A 16 0.32 12.86 23.89
C LEU A 16 -0.07 13.12 25.36
N GLY A 17 0.68 12.55 26.31
CA GLY A 17 0.41 12.73 27.75
C GLY A 17 -0.83 11.98 28.25
N ALA A 18 -1.29 10.96 27.52
CA ALA A 18 -2.39 10.11 27.95
C ALA A 18 -2.08 9.38 29.26
N THR A 19 -3.11 9.15 30.09
CA THR A 19 -2.99 8.35 31.32
C THR A 19 -3.81 7.08 31.19
N VAL A 20 -3.24 5.93 31.53
CA VAL A 20 -3.97 4.66 31.60
C VAL A 20 -4.85 4.64 32.86
N ALA A 21 -6.15 4.36 32.69
CA ALA A 21 -7.08 4.24 33.81
C ALA A 21 -6.68 3.10 34.76
N SER A 22 -6.93 3.25 36.06
CA SER A 22 -6.64 2.23 37.06
C SER A 22 -7.25 0.87 36.67
N GLY A 23 -6.43 -0.19 36.63
CA GLY A 23 -6.85 -1.54 36.24
C GLY A 23 -6.93 -1.80 34.73
N ALA A 24 -6.65 -0.81 33.88
CA ALA A 24 -6.40 -1.06 32.46
C ALA A 24 -4.95 -1.52 32.24
N ALA A 25 -4.69 -2.19 31.10
CA ALA A 25 -3.36 -2.66 30.76
C ALA A 25 -2.78 -1.87 29.58
N ALA A 26 -1.52 -1.46 29.69
CA ALA A 26 -0.70 -1.01 28.59
C ALA A 26 0.14 -2.16 28.06
N THR A 27 0.44 -2.14 26.77
CA THR A 27 1.41 -3.06 26.16
C THR A 27 2.47 -2.25 25.44
N ALA A 28 3.73 -2.62 25.63
CA ALA A 28 4.87 -2.04 24.91
C ALA A 28 5.65 -3.15 24.22
N THR A 29 6.10 -2.91 22.98
CA THR A 29 7.02 -3.81 22.29
C THR A 29 8.43 -3.27 22.46
N VAL A 30 9.32 -4.10 23.01
CA VAL A 30 10.74 -3.77 23.18
C VAL A 30 11.52 -4.50 22.09
N THR A 31 12.13 -3.73 21.20
CA THR A 31 13.07 -4.24 20.19
C THR A 31 14.49 -3.84 20.56
N MET A 32 15.44 -4.73 20.29
CA MET A 32 16.87 -4.42 20.33
C MET A 32 17.46 -4.71 18.96
N ALA A 33 18.14 -3.73 18.37
CA ALA A 33 18.82 -3.86 17.09
C ALA A 33 20.32 -3.60 17.24
N VAL A 34 21.08 -3.99 16.22
CA VAL A 34 22.51 -3.65 16.14
C VAL A 34 22.67 -2.14 15.97
N GLU A 35 23.58 -1.54 16.73
CA GLU A 35 23.88 -0.11 16.64
C GLU A 35 24.21 0.31 15.20
N GLY A 36 23.55 1.36 14.70
CA GLY A 36 23.68 1.85 13.34
C GLY A 36 22.92 1.08 12.26
N VAL A 37 22.23 -0.02 12.60
CA VAL A 37 21.44 -0.82 11.66
C VAL A 37 20.07 -1.19 12.29
N PRO A 38 19.11 -0.25 12.34
CA PRO A 38 17.84 -0.45 13.05
C PRO A 38 16.98 -1.60 12.48
N SER A 39 17.16 -1.96 11.20
CA SER A 39 16.51 -3.10 10.58
C SER A 39 17.06 -4.46 11.05
N ALA A 40 18.27 -4.49 11.61
CA ALA A 40 18.90 -5.71 12.14
C ALA A 40 18.46 -5.97 13.59
N THR A 41 17.16 -6.22 13.78
CA THR A 41 16.60 -6.55 15.10
C THR A 41 17.08 -7.93 15.55
N ILE A 42 17.74 -7.99 16.71
CA ILE A 42 18.28 -9.21 17.31
C ILE A 42 17.40 -9.74 18.45
N TYR A 43 16.46 -8.93 18.93
CA TYR A 43 15.52 -9.31 19.98
C TYR A 43 14.25 -8.47 19.89
N THR A 44 13.10 -9.13 20.09
CA THR A 44 11.80 -8.49 20.22
C THR A 44 11.01 -9.18 21.32
N THR A 45 10.40 -8.41 22.20
CA THR A 45 9.44 -8.91 23.18
C THR A 45 8.30 -7.93 23.38
N THR A 46 7.18 -8.38 23.93
CA THR A 46 6.07 -7.52 24.33
C THR A 46 5.92 -7.59 25.84
N VAL A 47 5.92 -6.42 26.48
CA VAL A 47 5.65 -6.27 27.90
C VAL A 47 4.23 -5.78 28.05
N ARG A 48 3.45 -6.44 28.91
CA ARG A 48 2.12 -5.98 29.29
C ARG A 48 2.18 -5.52 30.73
N ASP A 49 1.91 -4.24 30.95
CA ASP A 49 1.83 -3.64 32.27
C ASP A 49 0.37 -3.35 32.61
N VAL A 50 -0.14 -3.97 33.67
CA VAL A 50 -1.45 -3.63 34.20
C VAL A 50 -1.23 -2.46 35.13
N GLN A 51 -1.88 -1.33 34.89
CA GLN A 51 -1.73 -0.13 35.71
C GLN A 51 -2.28 -0.40 37.12
N ASP A 52 -1.41 -0.93 37.99
CA ASP A 52 -1.62 -1.23 39.40
C ASP A 52 -0.75 -0.33 40.31
N GLY A 53 0.03 0.57 39.71
CA GLY A 53 0.85 1.60 40.35
C GLY A 53 2.26 1.64 39.78
N CYS A 54 2.80 2.83 39.50
CA CYS A 54 4.15 2.94 38.95
C CYS A 54 5.21 2.50 39.98
N LEU A 55 5.86 1.35 39.73
CA LEU A 55 7.10 1.01 40.41
C LEU A 55 8.25 1.85 39.81
N PRO A 56 9.13 2.44 40.64
CA PRO A 56 10.32 3.12 40.11
C PRO A 56 11.22 2.11 39.39
N PRO A 57 12.01 2.55 38.39
CA PRO A 57 12.91 1.67 37.65
C PRO A 57 13.89 0.96 38.61
N SER A 58 14.01 -0.36 38.44
CA SER A 58 14.84 -1.24 39.29
C SER A 58 16.31 -1.30 38.86
N PHE A 59 16.64 -0.81 37.66
CA PHE A 59 17.98 -0.83 37.07
C PHE A 59 18.36 0.55 36.52
N ALA A 60 19.62 0.67 36.06
CA ALA A 60 20.09 1.90 35.42
C ALA A 60 19.22 2.26 34.21
N THR A 61 18.84 3.54 34.11
CA THR A 61 17.97 4.03 33.05
C THR A 61 18.71 4.03 31.72
N ALA A 62 18.19 3.30 30.74
CA ALA A 62 18.57 3.47 29.34
C ALA A 62 17.78 4.64 28.74
N THR A 63 18.36 5.34 27.77
CA THR A 63 17.62 6.32 26.97
C THR A 63 17.13 5.60 25.73
N SER A 64 15.83 5.35 25.65
CA SER A 64 15.23 4.96 24.39
C SER A 64 15.10 6.18 23.49
N GLU A 65 15.55 6.04 22.26
CA GLU A 65 15.02 6.88 21.20
C GLU A 65 13.60 6.41 20.96
N THR A 66 12.62 7.08 21.58
CA THR A 66 11.30 7.13 20.98
C THR A 66 11.53 7.79 19.64
N SER A 67 11.63 7.00 18.58
CA SER A 67 11.20 7.49 17.28
C SER A 67 9.74 7.86 17.49
N ALA A 68 9.49 9.11 17.92
CA ALA A 68 8.28 9.80 17.50
C ALA A 68 8.17 9.44 16.03
N ASN A 69 7.03 8.85 15.61
CA ASN A 69 6.75 8.60 14.22
C ASN A 69 7.21 9.85 13.49
N THR A 70 8.38 9.76 12.88
CA THR A 70 8.78 10.73 11.90
C THR A 70 7.85 10.28 10.83
N THR A 71 6.69 10.93 10.76
CA THR A 71 5.88 10.97 9.57
C THR A 71 6.87 11.53 8.56
N THR A 72 7.63 10.62 7.95
CA THR A 72 8.08 10.84 6.60
C THR A 72 6.75 10.96 5.88
N THR A 73 6.31 12.20 5.71
CA THR A 73 5.64 12.62 4.49
C THR A 73 6.61 12.23 3.38
N GLY A 74 6.72 10.92 3.11
CA GLY A 74 7.26 10.46 1.85
C GLY A 74 6.31 11.07 0.86
N ASP A 75 6.85 11.88 -0.06
CA ASP A 75 6.08 12.52 -1.11
C ASP A 75 5.05 11.52 -1.60
N GLU A 76 3.82 11.79 -1.22
CA GLU A 76 2.70 10.89 -1.35
C GLU A 76 2.45 10.82 -2.86
N VAL A 77 2.96 9.77 -3.51
CA VAL A 77 2.98 9.70 -4.97
C VAL A 77 1.54 9.64 -5.46
N GLU A 78 1.02 10.77 -5.93
CA GLU A 78 -0.31 10.84 -6.51
C GLU A 78 -0.34 10.00 -7.79
N ILE A 79 -1.14 8.93 -7.77
CA ILE A 79 -1.23 8.01 -8.91
C ILE A 79 -2.15 8.61 -9.97
N ARG A 80 -1.61 8.83 -11.17
CA ARG A 80 -2.38 9.39 -12.28
C ARG A 80 -3.43 8.42 -12.79
N SER A 81 -4.59 8.96 -13.12
CA SER A 81 -5.72 8.17 -13.62
C SER A 81 -6.00 8.44 -15.11
N PRO A 82 -6.45 7.43 -15.87
CA PRO A 82 -7.00 7.65 -17.21
C PRO A 82 -8.33 8.42 -17.22
N PHE A 83 -8.98 8.57 -16.05
CA PHE A 83 -10.30 9.19 -15.91
C PHE A 83 -10.27 10.62 -15.35
N GLY A 84 -9.08 11.22 -15.22
CA GLY A 84 -8.88 12.55 -14.63
C GLY A 84 -7.41 12.82 -14.37
N ASP A 85 -7.12 13.63 -13.35
CA ASP A 85 -5.75 13.92 -12.93
C ASP A 85 -5.19 12.75 -12.10
N PHE A 86 -5.79 12.46 -10.93
CA PHE A 86 -5.33 11.46 -9.98
C PHE A 86 -6.44 10.51 -9.54
N VAL A 87 -6.08 9.29 -9.14
CA VAL A 87 -6.97 8.37 -8.42
C VAL A 87 -7.11 8.83 -6.98
N ASN A 88 -8.32 8.74 -6.43
CA ASN A 88 -8.62 9.15 -5.05
C ASN A 88 -8.04 10.53 -4.67
N PRO A 89 -8.37 11.61 -5.41
CA PRO A 89 -7.91 12.94 -5.04
C PRO A 89 -8.33 13.27 -3.60
N ASP A 90 -7.46 13.93 -2.87
CA ASP A 90 -7.63 14.31 -1.45
C ASP A 90 -7.66 13.14 -0.45
N PHE A 91 -7.38 11.91 -0.87
CA PHE A 91 -7.20 10.79 0.06
C PHE A 91 -5.81 10.83 0.68
N THR A 92 -5.77 11.11 1.99
CA THR A 92 -4.61 10.86 2.83
C THR A 92 -4.81 9.53 3.55
N PRO A 93 -3.93 8.54 3.35
CA PRO A 93 -3.97 7.28 4.08
C PRO A 93 -3.93 7.57 5.58
N THR A 94 -4.97 7.15 6.28
CA THR A 94 -4.96 7.21 7.74
C THR A 94 -3.98 6.13 8.22
N GLU A 95 -2.88 6.54 8.87
CA GLU A 95 -2.02 5.55 9.54
C GLU A 95 -2.88 4.82 10.58
N ASP A 96 -2.96 3.50 10.42
CA ASP A 96 -3.58 2.63 11.39
C ASP A 96 -2.89 2.81 12.74
N ASP A 97 -3.62 3.30 13.75
CA ASP A 97 -3.09 3.43 15.12
C ASP A 97 -2.46 2.10 15.54
N VAL A 98 -1.19 2.09 15.92
CA VAL A 98 -0.48 0.84 16.27
C VAL A 98 -1.14 0.13 17.46
N VAL A 99 -1.81 0.89 18.34
CA VAL A 99 -2.51 0.37 19.52
C VAL A 99 -3.91 0.98 19.63
N VAL A 100 -4.93 0.15 19.43
CA VAL A 100 -6.34 0.51 19.67
C VAL A 100 -6.86 -0.31 20.85
N ILE A 101 -7.41 0.36 21.88
CA ILE A 101 -8.09 -0.32 23.00
C ILE A 101 -9.58 -0.48 22.64
N GLY A 102 -9.95 -1.67 22.15
CA GLY A 102 -11.33 -1.99 21.77
C GLY A 102 -11.40 -2.75 20.45
N ALA A 103 -12.60 -2.87 19.88
CA ALA A 103 -12.74 -3.34 18.50
C ALA A 103 -12.16 -2.27 17.57
N ARG A 104 -11.16 -2.65 16.75
CA ARG A 104 -10.65 -1.77 15.70
C ARG A 104 -11.73 -1.62 14.64
N ASP A 105 -12.04 -0.38 14.27
CA ASP A 105 -12.82 -0.12 13.07
C ASP A 105 -11.90 -0.35 11.87
N THR A 106 -12.11 -1.46 11.17
CA THR A 106 -11.39 -1.78 9.94
C THR A 106 -12.25 -1.48 8.71
N SER A 107 -13.32 -0.70 8.86
CA SER A 107 -14.15 -0.31 7.73
C SER A 107 -13.38 0.66 6.86
N LYS A 108 -13.28 0.33 5.56
CA LYS A 108 -12.69 1.23 4.58
C LYS A 108 -13.68 2.34 4.29
N GLU A 109 -13.20 3.57 4.18
CA GLU A 109 -14.01 4.68 3.69
C GLU A 109 -14.22 4.58 2.18
N ARG A 110 -15.31 5.19 1.70
CA ARG A 110 -15.60 5.26 0.28
C ARG A 110 -14.77 6.38 -0.35
N GLN A 111 -13.96 6.03 -1.34
CA GLN A 111 -13.10 6.99 -2.02
C GLN A 111 -13.87 7.85 -3.03
N ALA A 112 -13.22 8.93 -3.49
CA ALA A 112 -13.73 9.83 -4.52
C ALA A 112 -13.90 9.15 -5.89
N THR A 113 -13.11 8.12 -6.18
CA THR A 113 -13.18 7.32 -7.43
C THR A 113 -13.55 5.86 -7.16
N PRO A 114 -14.76 5.58 -6.64
CA PRO A 114 -15.14 4.22 -6.27
C PRO A 114 -15.20 3.30 -7.48
N GLY A 115 -14.61 2.10 -7.36
CA GLY A 115 -14.54 1.12 -8.44
C GLY A 115 -13.41 1.35 -9.44
N VAL A 116 -12.63 2.44 -9.34
CA VAL A 116 -11.41 2.65 -10.13
C VAL A 116 -10.23 2.09 -9.35
N ILE A 117 -9.67 0.99 -9.82
CA ILE A 117 -8.67 0.20 -9.09
C ILE A 117 -7.32 0.30 -9.80
N PHE A 118 -6.29 0.78 -9.11
CA PHE A 118 -4.92 0.73 -9.61
C PHE A 118 -4.35 -0.67 -9.42
N ALA A 119 -3.74 -1.26 -10.45
CA ALA A 119 -3.32 -2.66 -10.41
C ALA A 119 -2.20 -2.96 -9.40
N GLU A 120 -1.46 -1.93 -8.99
CA GLU A 120 -0.31 -2.00 -8.09
C GLU A 120 -0.64 -1.33 -6.74
N CYS A 121 -1.92 -1.26 -6.37
CA CYS A 121 -2.37 -0.41 -5.26
C CYS A 121 -1.76 -0.73 -3.88
N ASP A 122 -1.28 -1.97 -3.66
CA ASP A 122 -0.67 -2.34 -2.38
C ASP A 122 0.72 -1.68 -2.20
N GLU A 123 1.36 -1.20 -3.28
CA GLU A 123 2.63 -0.48 -3.24
C GLU A 123 2.47 1.04 -3.03
N TYR A 124 1.27 1.57 -3.27
CA TYR A 124 1.00 3.00 -3.25
C TYR A 124 -0.19 3.30 -2.34
N PRO A 125 0.06 3.67 -1.07
CA PRO A 125 -0.99 3.91 -0.08
C PRO A 125 -2.13 4.82 -0.57
N ASN A 126 -1.81 5.87 -1.34
CA ASN A 126 -2.79 6.84 -1.85
C ASN A 126 -3.74 6.27 -2.92
N SER A 127 -3.42 5.11 -3.47
CA SER A 127 -4.23 4.43 -4.47
C SER A 127 -5.15 3.36 -3.87
N GLU A 128 -5.30 3.34 -2.54
CA GLU A 128 -6.15 2.37 -1.87
C GLU A 128 -7.59 2.41 -2.42
N PRO A 129 -8.15 1.27 -2.88
CA PRO A 129 -9.51 1.20 -3.44
C PRO A 129 -10.65 1.69 -2.54
N GLY A 130 -10.44 1.67 -1.22
CA GLY A 130 -11.46 1.91 -0.21
C GLY A 130 -12.70 1.01 -0.34
N LEU A 131 -13.87 1.57 -0.03
CA LEU A 131 -15.15 0.87 -0.08
C LEU A 131 -15.75 0.86 -1.49
N VAL A 132 -15.83 -0.33 -2.07
CA VAL A 132 -16.46 -0.60 -3.36
C VAL A 132 -17.78 -1.34 -3.15
N TYR A 133 -18.84 -0.88 -3.81
CA TYR A 133 -20.12 -1.55 -3.84
C TYR A 133 -20.29 -2.39 -5.10
N ASP A 134 -21.11 -3.43 -5.02
CA ASP A 134 -21.49 -4.26 -6.16
C ASP A 134 -22.17 -3.48 -7.29
N THR A 135 -22.79 -2.34 -6.97
CA THR A 135 -23.34 -1.40 -7.96
C THR A 135 -22.30 -0.52 -8.65
N ASP A 136 -21.06 -0.49 -8.17
CA ASP A 136 -19.98 0.26 -8.83
C ASP A 136 -19.47 -0.51 -10.05
N VAL A 137 -19.14 0.23 -11.10
CA VAL A 137 -18.49 -0.32 -12.30
C VAL A 137 -17.00 -0.43 -11.99
N VAL A 138 -16.53 -1.66 -11.77
CA VAL A 138 -15.13 -1.91 -11.48
C VAL A 138 -14.30 -1.80 -12.75
N THR A 139 -13.29 -0.95 -12.70
CA THR A 139 -12.32 -0.71 -13.77
C THR A 139 -10.92 -0.80 -13.18
N LEU A 140 -10.15 -1.78 -13.66
CA LEU A 140 -8.75 -1.95 -13.31
C LEU A 140 -7.90 -1.12 -14.29
N PHE A 141 -6.89 -0.42 -13.80
CA PHE A 141 -5.99 0.34 -14.64
C PHE A 141 -4.54 0.29 -14.14
N TRP A 142 -3.62 0.56 -15.05
CA TRP A 142 -2.21 0.81 -14.75
C TRP A 142 -1.63 1.77 -15.78
N SER A 143 -0.41 2.25 -15.56
CA SER A 143 0.20 3.25 -16.42
C SER A 143 1.69 3.04 -16.59
N TRP A 144 2.24 3.64 -17.64
CA TRP A 144 3.67 3.81 -17.85
C TRP A 144 3.97 5.24 -18.27
N TYR A 145 5.17 5.73 -17.95
CA TYR A 145 5.62 7.03 -18.42
C TYR A 145 7.08 6.99 -18.86
N ALA A 146 7.44 7.89 -19.75
CA ALA A 146 8.81 8.09 -20.22
C ALA A 146 9.06 9.54 -20.62
N LYS A 147 10.33 9.90 -20.77
CA LYS A 147 10.75 11.25 -21.11
C LYS A 147 10.40 11.69 -22.53
N THR A 148 10.21 10.73 -23.44
CA THR A 148 9.87 10.98 -24.85
C THR A 148 8.74 10.07 -25.32
N PRO A 149 7.92 10.48 -26.30
CA PRO A 149 6.84 9.64 -26.80
C PRO A 149 7.37 8.40 -27.52
N GLU A 150 8.55 8.46 -28.13
CA GLU A 150 9.19 7.30 -28.76
C GLU A 150 9.54 6.22 -27.72
N GLN A 151 9.97 6.61 -26.52
CA GLN A 151 10.23 5.67 -25.42
C GLN A 151 8.96 5.05 -24.86
N VAL A 152 7.86 5.81 -24.79
CA VAL A 152 6.55 5.25 -24.43
C VAL A 152 6.10 4.25 -25.50
N GLN A 153 6.28 4.57 -26.78
CA GLN A 153 5.98 3.63 -27.87
C GLN A 153 6.86 2.37 -27.78
N ASP A 154 8.14 2.52 -27.45
CA ASP A 154 9.04 1.38 -27.24
C ASP A 154 8.55 0.47 -26.10
N HIS A 155 8.02 1.06 -25.04
CA HIS A 155 7.37 0.30 -23.97
C HIS A 155 6.12 -0.42 -24.47
N ILE A 156 5.20 0.27 -25.16
CA ILE A 156 3.97 -0.33 -25.70
C ILE A 156 4.29 -1.52 -26.61
N ASP A 157 5.34 -1.42 -27.43
CA ASP A 157 5.70 -2.44 -28.41
C ASP A 157 6.39 -3.67 -27.80
N ASN A 158 6.99 -3.56 -26.62
CA ASN A 158 7.81 -4.63 -26.02
C ASN A 158 7.32 -5.11 -24.64
N ALA A 159 6.38 -4.40 -24.00
CA ALA A 159 5.86 -4.76 -22.68
C ALA A 159 4.96 -5.99 -22.74
N ILE A 160 5.26 -6.96 -21.87
CA ILE A 160 4.50 -8.18 -21.67
C ILE A 160 3.84 -8.09 -20.30
N TYR A 161 2.54 -7.82 -20.31
CA TYR A 161 1.71 -7.77 -19.11
C TYR A 161 1.05 -9.11 -18.84
N GLU A 162 1.25 -9.65 -17.64
CA GLU A 162 0.50 -10.78 -17.10
C GLU A 162 -0.33 -10.29 -15.91
N ILE A 163 -1.55 -9.83 -16.20
CA ILE A 163 -2.49 -9.37 -15.18
C ILE A 163 -3.41 -10.51 -14.77
N GLY A 164 -3.23 -10.99 -13.54
CA GLY A 164 -4.10 -11.97 -12.91
C GLY A 164 -5.20 -11.25 -12.14
N VAL A 165 -6.46 -11.54 -12.46
CA VAL A 165 -7.60 -11.08 -11.65
C VAL A 165 -8.46 -12.29 -11.33
N PHE A 166 -8.86 -12.45 -10.07
CA PHE A 166 -9.85 -13.46 -9.64
C PHE A 166 -9.44 -14.93 -9.88
N ASP A 167 -8.19 -15.30 -9.58
CA ASP A 167 -7.64 -16.66 -9.81
C ASP A 167 -7.67 -17.13 -11.28
N SER A 168 -7.97 -16.23 -12.22
CA SER A 168 -7.95 -16.52 -13.66
C SER A 168 -6.62 -16.11 -14.27
N GLN A 169 -5.89 -17.08 -14.81
CA GLN A 169 -4.61 -16.89 -15.49
C GLN A 169 -4.72 -17.38 -16.95
N PRO A 170 -4.35 -16.55 -17.95
CA PRO A 170 -4.32 -15.08 -17.97
C PRO A 170 -5.69 -14.49 -18.39
N PHE A 171 -6.01 -13.31 -17.88
CA PHE A 171 -7.24 -12.58 -18.17
C PHE A 171 -7.33 -12.20 -19.67
N GLN A 172 -8.45 -12.53 -20.33
CA GLN A 172 -8.57 -12.52 -21.81
C GLN A 172 -9.40 -11.37 -22.41
N GLN A 173 -9.89 -10.40 -21.62
CA GLN A 173 -10.59 -9.25 -22.22
C GLN A 173 -9.59 -8.29 -22.89
N PRO A 174 -10.01 -7.55 -23.94
CA PRO A 174 -9.13 -6.57 -24.57
C PRO A 174 -8.75 -5.48 -23.58
N VAL A 175 -7.45 -5.33 -23.34
CA VAL A 175 -6.90 -4.17 -22.66
C VAL A 175 -7.06 -2.97 -23.58
N ILE A 176 -7.66 -1.89 -23.07
CA ILE A 176 -7.75 -0.63 -23.78
C ILE A 176 -6.50 0.18 -23.45
N VAL A 177 -5.70 0.49 -24.47
CA VAL A 177 -4.54 1.37 -24.39
C VAL A 177 -4.96 2.77 -24.84
N SER A 178 -4.66 3.78 -24.03
CA SER A 178 -4.91 5.18 -24.36
C SER A 178 -3.89 5.75 -25.34
N ASP A 179 -4.20 6.91 -25.94
CA ASP A 179 -3.20 7.71 -26.65
C ASP A 179 -2.08 8.17 -25.69
N ILE A 180 -0.88 8.37 -26.23
CA ILE A 180 0.27 8.92 -25.48
C ILE A 180 0.02 10.41 -25.17
N GLN A 181 0.16 10.80 -23.89
CA GLN A 181 -0.18 12.14 -23.42
C GLN A 181 0.99 12.78 -22.68
N LEU A 182 1.32 14.03 -23.02
CA LEU A 182 2.29 14.83 -22.26
C LEU A 182 1.62 15.39 -20.99
N ARG A 183 2.12 15.00 -19.80
CA ARG A 183 1.67 15.48 -18.50
C ARG A 183 2.88 15.78 -17.62
N ASP A 184 2.96 17.00 -17.11
CA ASP A 184 4.01 17.48 -16.19
C ASP A 184 5.46 17.19 -16.63
N GLY A 185 5.70 17.24 -17.94
CA GLY A 185 7.03 17.08 -18.54
C GLY A 185 7.34 15.67 -19.03
N ASP A 186 6.51 14.68 -18.69
CA ASP A 186 6.65 13.29 -19.12
C ASP A 186 5.51 12.86 -20.04
N TYR A 187 5.77 11.84 -20.86
CA TYR A 187 4.79 11.22 -21.73
C TYR A 187 4.22 9.98 -21.05
N TRP A 188 2.90 9.91 -20.94
CA TRP A 188 2.17 8.88 -20.24
C TRP A 188 1.33 8.04 -21.19
N VAL A 189 1.21 6.76 -20.89
CA VAL A 189 0.21 5.86 -21.46
C VAL A 189 -0.50 5.13 -20.32
N PHE A 190 -1.81 4.99 -20.47
CA PHE A 190 -2.68 4.26 -19.54
C PHE A 190 -3.29 3.04 -20.21
N TYR A 191 -3.42 1.98 -19.42
CA TYR A 191 -4.06 0.72 -19.78
C TYR A 191 -5.27 0.52 -18.88
N THR A 192 -6.38 0.08 -19.44
CA THR A 192 -7.63 -0.12 -18.68
C THR A 192 -8.33 -1.41 -19.07
N ILE A 193 -8.96 -2.01 -18.06
CA ILE A 193 -9.84 -3.16 -18.18
C ILE A 193 -11.13 -2.85 -17.41
N THR A 194 -12.28 -2.87 -18.08
CA THR A 194 -13.58 -2.73 -17.41
C THR A 194 -14.18 -4.09 -17.09
N LEU A 195 -14.23 -4.43 -15.81
CA LEU A 195 -14.84 -5.65 -15.29
C LEU A 195 -16.37 -5.49 -15.16
N GLY A 196 -16.83 -4.25 -14.99
CA GLY A 196 -18.22 -3.89 -14.79
C GLY A 196 -18.68 -4.16 -13.37
N ASN A 197 -19.95 -4.52 -13.18
CA ASN A 197 -20.45 -4.88 -11.85
C ASN A 197 -19.97 -6.28 -11.47
N VAL A 198 -19.32 -6.40 -10.32
CA VAL A 198 -18.77 -7.66 -9.81
C VAL A 198 -19.48 -8.05 -8.51
N LYS A 199 -19.43 -9.33 -8.16
CA LYS A 199 -20.12 -9.84 -6.97
C LYS A 199 -19.46 -9.34 -5.69
N PRO A 200 -20.18 -9.30 -4.56
CA PRO A 200 -19.55 -9.10 -3.27
C PRO A 200 -18.56 -10.23 -2.93
N ALA A 201 -17.27 -9.90 -2.86
CA ALA A 201 -16.16 -10.78 -2.46
C ALA A 201 -14.87 -9.97 -2.25
N GLY A 202 -13.83 -10.62 -1.74
CA GLY A 202 -12.46 -10.10 -1.75
C GLY A 202 -11.73 -10.55 -3.02
N TYR A 203 -10.94 -9.66 -3.60
CA TYR A 203 -10.42 -9.81 -4.94
C TYR A 203 -8.94 -9.42 -5.03
N PRO A 204 -8.05 -10.41 -5.22
CA PRO A 204 -6.65 -10.15 -5.48
C PRO A 204 -6.42 -9.84 -6.96
N VAL A 205 -5.51 -8.90 -7.19
CA VAL A 205 -4.91 -8.57 -8.47
C VAL A 205 -3.42 -8.91 -8.38
N GLU A 206 -2.95 -9.72 -9.31
CA GLU A 206 -1.52 -9.92 -9.55
C GLU A 206 -1.11 -9.10 -10.77
N PHE A 207 -0.11 -8.25 -10.60
CA PHE A 207 0.49 -7.48 -11.68
C PHE A 207 1.91 -8.00 -11.93
N LYS A 208 2.17 -8.45 -13.16
CA LYS A 208 3.53 -8.79 -13.59
C LYS A 208 3.79 -8.13 -14.93
N LEU A 209 4.93 -7.46 -15.02
CA LEU A 209 5.41 -6.78 -16.21
C LEU A 209 6.83 -7.26 -16.49
N SER A 210 7.04 -7.69 -17.72
CA SER A 210 8.36 -7.96 -18.28
C SER A 210 8.43 -7.37 -19.68
N TRP A 211 9.61 -7.44 -20.30
CA TRP A 211 9.81 -6.90 -21.64
C TRP A 211 10.47 -7.92 -22.56
N GLU A 212 10.09 -7.95 -23.83
CA GLU A 212 10.69 -8.83 -24.85
C GLU A 212 12.18 -8.55 -25.06
N ARG A 213 12.59 -7.29 -24.90
CA ARG A 213 13.98 -6.83 -24.96
C ARG A 213 14.19 -5.66 -24.00
N ALA A 214 15.45 -5.28 -23.80
CA ALA A 214 15.75 -4.08 -23.05
C ALA A 214 15.17 -2.82 -23.72
N ILE A 215 14.57 -1.94 -22.92
CA ILE A 215 14.05 -0.62 -23.28
C ILE A 215 14.58 0.44 -22.30
N SER A 216 14.37 1.71 -22.59
CA SER A 216 14.68 2.82 -21.68
C SER A 216 13.52 3.82 -21.66
N ASP A 217 13.15 4.30 -20.48
CA ASP A 217 12.17 5.39 -20.32
C ASP A 217 12.84 6.78 -20.27
N GLY A 218 14.17 6.83 -20.38
CA GLY A 218 14.96 8.06 -20.29
C GLY A 218 15.44 8.42 -18.87
N TYR A 219 15.06 7.61 -17.87
CA TYR A 219 15.47 7.68 -16.48
C TYR A 219 16.20 6.42 -16.03
N ALA A 220 15.72 5.25 -16.47
CA ALA A 220 16.30 3.95 -16.23
C ALA A 220 16.13 3.01 -17.44
N ASP A 221 16.81 1.87 -17.38
CA ASP A 221 16.68 0.79 -18.35
C ASP A 221 15.86 -0.36 -17.74
N PHE A 222 15.03 -1.00 -18.57
CA PHE A 222 14.10 -2.06 -18.17
C PHE A 222 14.19 -3.24 -19.12
N GLY A 223 13.85 -4.43 -18.65
CA GLY A 223 13.88 -5.67 -19.43
C GLY A 223 15.18 -6.46 -19.30
N PRO A 224 15.35 -7.54 -20.09
CA PRO A 224 16.42 -8.53 -19.90
C PRO A 224 17.82 -7.92 -19.89
N GLY A 225 18.63 -8.25 -18.88
CA GLY A 225 20.00 -7.79 -18.74
C GLY A 225 20.16 -6.37 -18.18
N THR A 226 19.09 -5.76 -17.68
CA THR A 226 19.11 -4.47 -16.97
C THR A 226 18.98 -4.67 -15.45
N ALA A 227 19.02 -3.59 -14.66
CA ALA A 227 18.71 -3.68 -13.23
C ALA A 227 17.22 -3.93 -12.95
N ASN A 228 16.34 -3.61 -13.91
CA ASN A 228 14.89 -3.71 -13.78
C ASN A 228 14.33 -4.73 -14.79
N GLU A 229 14.69 -6.00 -14.63
CA GLU A 229 14.31 -7.04 -15.59
C GLU A 229 12.80 -7.33 -15.63
N ARG A 230 12.12 -7.12 -14.51
CA ARG A 230 10.69 -7.35 -14.31
C ARG A 230 10.14 -6.52 -13.17
N VAL A 231 8.85 -6.24 -13.20
CA VAL A 231 8.10 -5.62 -12.12
C VAL A 231 6.99 -6.59 -11.69
N ASN A 232 6.87 -6.81 -10.39
CA ASN A 232 5.80 -7.61 -9.80
C ASN A 232 5.16 -6.79 -8.69
N SER A 233 3.84 -6.66 -8.74
CA SER A 233 3.07 -5.93 -7.75
C SER A 233 1.72 -6.62 -7.49
N THR A 234 0.99 -6.14 -6.49
CA THR A 234 -0.34 -6.62 -6.15
C THR A 234 -1.29 -5.48 -5.82
N CYS A 235 -2.58 -5.79 -5.90
CA CYS A 235 -3.63 -4.97 -5.32
C CYS A 235 -4.73 -5.87 -4.79
N THR A 236 -5.23 -5.60 -3.58
CA THR A 236 -6.42 -6.30 -3.07
C THR A 236 -7.56 -5.32 -2.79
N PHE A 237 -8.74 -5.59 -3.36
CA PHE A 237 -9.95 -4.83 -3.09
C PHE A 237 -11.11 -5.74 -2.64
N VAL A 238 -12.07 -5.14 -1.95
CA VAL A 238 -13.26 -5.85 -1.46
C VAL A 238 -14.49 -5.16 -2.02
N VAL A 239 -15.40 -5.97 -2.57
CA VAL A 239 -16.71 -5.51 -3.02
C VAL A 239 -17.76 -5.96 -2.02
N THR A 240 -18.63 -5.03 -1.64
CA THR A 240 -19.69 -5.25 -0.66
C THR A 240 -21.07 -5.00 -1.29
N PRO A 241 -22.14 -5.61 -0.77
CA PRO A 241 -23.48 -5.30 -1.25
C PRO A 241 -23.82 -3.84 -1.04
N ASN A 242 -24.41 -3.18 -2.03
CA ASN A 242 -24.90 -1.82 -1.88
C ASN A 242 -25.94 -1.74 -0.74
N PRO A 243 -25.79 -0.82 0.23
CA PRO A 243 -26.72 -0.66 1.35
C PRO A 243 -28.16 -0.31 0.94
N GLU A 244 -28.36 0.25 -0.26
CA GLU A 244 -29.69 0.55 -0.80
C GLU A 244 -30.43 -0.70 -1.33
N GLY A 245 -29.77 -1.87 -1.37
CA GLY A 245 -30.36 -3.11 -1.87
C GLY A 245 -30.67 -3.11 -3.37
N LYS A 246 -30.02 -2.21 -4.14
CA LYS A 246 -30.15 -2.18 -5.60
C LYS A 246 -29.59 -3.45 -6.21
N THR A 247 -30.39 -4.11 -7.03
CA THR A 247 -29.94 -5.29 -7.80
C THR A 247 -29.25 -4.85 -9.08
N VAL A 248 -28.09 -5.43 -9.36
CA VAL A 248 -27.36 -5.26 -10.62
C VAL A 248 -27.11 -6.60 -11.28
N ARG A 249 -26.86 -6.56 -12.59
CA ARG A 249 -26.40 -7.74 -13.33
C ARG A 249 -24.88 -7.77 -13.24
N TYR A 250 -24.34 -8.82 -12.63
CA TYR A 250 -22.91 -9.04 -12.64
C TYR A 250 -22.43 -9.35 -14.06
N THR A 251 -21.45 -8.58 -14.51
CA THR A 251 -20.82 -8.70 -15.83
C THR A 251 -19.57 -9.55 -15.77
N PHE A 252 -18.99 -9.70 -14.57
CA PHE A 252 -17.88 -10.58 -14.29
C PHE A 252 -18.31 -11.68 -13.28
N PRO A 253 -17.95 -12.96 -13.50
CA PRO A 253 -18.38 -14.08 -12.66
C PRO A 253 -17.92 -14.00 -11.20
#